data_AF-A0A225UB44-F1
#
_entry.id   AF-A0A225UB44-F1
#
_cell.length_a   1.000
_cell.length_b   1.000
_cell.length_c   1.000
_cell.angle_alpha   90.00
_cell.angle_beta   90.00
_cell.angle_gamma   90.00
#
_symmetry.space_group_name_H-M   'P 1'
#
loop_
_entity.id
_entity.type
_entity.pdbx_description
1 polymer ?
#
loop_
_entity_poly.entity_id
_entity_poly.type
_entity_poly.pdbx_seq_one_letter_code
_entity_poly.pdbx_strand_id
1 'polypeptide(L)'
;MQNVGNSRRREQLPRHGLSMLSLYNEAPLVEVSLEQFEEFAIDRLHVLKAVENYRLRSVQMKDREGKLEKTLNKHMPLRAAAPMRTGQAEDDTAKDVLSHFFLRMAFCQTEELRRWFLTQENTLFR
;
A
#
# COMPACT_ATOMS: atom_id res chain seq x y z
N MET A 1 -2.48 -48.39 -6.23
CA MET A 1 -3.40 -47.24 -6.10
C MET A 1 -3.41 -46.82 -4.63
N GLN A 2 -2.61 -45.83 -4.26
CA GLN A 2 -2.67 -45.23 -2.92
C GLN A 2 -2.61 -43.70 -3.09
N ASN A 3 -3.59 -43.05 -2.47
CA ASN A 3 -3.97 -41.66 -2.66
C ASN A 3 -2.85 -40.71 -2.23
N VAL A 4 -2.45 -39.83 -3.16
CA VAL A 4 -1.56 -38.70 -2.92
C VAL A 4 -2.36 -37.61 -2.21
N GLY A 5 -2.41 -37.70 -0.88
CA GLY A 5 -2.94 -36.65 -0.02
C GLY A 5 -2.06 -35.40 -0.14
N ASN A 6 -2.55 -34.44 -0.91
CA ASN A 6 -1.95 -33.13 -1.15
C ASN A 6 -1.72 -32.38 0.17
N SER A 7 -0.53 -32.54 0.76
CA SER A 7 -0.04 -31.70 1.85
C SER A 7 0.16 -30.29 1.30
N ARG A 8 -0.90 -29.46 1.37
CA ARG A 8 -0.83 -28.02 1.14
C ARG A 8 0.26 -27.46 2.05
N ARG A 9 1.44 -27.23 1.46
CA ARG A 9 2.52 -26.44 2.06
C ARG A 9 1.90 -25.10 2.42
N ARG A 10 1.71 -24.84 3.71
CA ARG A 10 1.68 -23.47 4.21
C ARG A 10 3.07 -22.92 3.91
N GLU A 11 3.21 -22.25 2.78
CA GLU A 11 4.43 -21.50 2.48
C GLU A 11 4.58 -20.48 3.61
N GLN A 12 5.62 -20.70 4.41
CA GLN A 12 6.03 -19.75 5.42
C GLN A 12 6.42 -18.49 4.66
N LEU A 13 5.58 -17.45 4.74
CA LEU A 13 5.93 -16.14 4.21
C LEU A 13 7.30 -15.76 4.80
N PRO A 14 8.26 -15.34 3.97
CA PRO A 14 9.51 -14.83 4.49
C PRO A 14 9.16 -13.68 5.40
N ARG A 15 9.49 -13.81 6.69
CA ARG A 15 9.49 -12.72 7.67
C ARG A 15 10.49 -11.70 7.17
N HIS A 16 10.06 -10.88 6.21
CA HIS A 16 10.74 -9.64 5.88
C HIS A 16 10.81 -8.91 7.21
N GLY A 17 12.03 -8.75 7.74
CA GLY A 17 12.23 -7.87 8.88
C GLY A 17 11.52 -6.57 8.54
N LEU A 18 10.70 -6.06 9.46
CA LEU A 18 9.69 -5.02 9.24
C LEU A 18 10.32 -3.75 8.65
N SER A 19 10.55 -3.78 7.35
CA SER A 19 11.07 -2.69 6.56
C SER A 19 9.85 -1.88 6.19
N MET A 20 9.76 -0.66 6.73
CA MET A 20 8.69 0.28 6.41
C MET A 20 8.71 0.72 4.92
N LEU A 21 9.72 0.28 4.16
CA LEU A 21 9.88 0.55 2.75
C LEU A 21 9.90 -0.76 1.95
N SER A 22 8.95 -0.90 1.02
CA SER A 22 8.89 -1.97 0.03
C SER A 22 9.07 -1.41 -1.36
N LEU A 23 9.85 -2.10 -2.21
CA LEU A 23 10.03 -1.73 -3.62
C LEU A 23 8.98 -2.36 -4.55
N TYR A 24 8.02 -3.10 -3.99
CA TYR A 24 6.91 -3.74 -4.72
C TYR A 24 7.36 -4.61 -5.92
N ASN A 25 8.42 -5.38 -5.73
CA ASN A 25 9.00 -6.26 -6.75
C ASN A 25 8.16 -7.53 -6.98
N GLU A 26 7.66 -8.13 -5.89
CA GLU A 26 6.90 -9.39 -5.91
C GLU A 26 5.52 -9.17 -5.32
N ALA A 27 4.50 -9.74 -5.97
CA ALA A 27 3.12 -9.69 -5.47
C ALA A 27 2.95 -10.71 -4.34
N PRO A 28 2.39 -10.32 -3.19
CA PRO A 28 2.15 -11.25 -2.09
C PRO A 28 1.07 -12.28 -2.46
N LEU A 29 1.30 -13.55 -2.12
CA LEU A 29 0.33 -14.64 -2.28
C LEU A 29 -0.53 -14.73 -1.01
N VAL A 30 -1.52 -13.85 -0.91
CA VAL A 30 -2.43 -13.75 0.24
C VAL A 30 -3.87 -13.69 -0.23
N GLU A 31 -4.75 -14.43 0.45
CA GLU A 31 -6.21 -14.31 0.26
C GLU A 31 -6.73 -13.11 1.04
N VAL A 32 -7.50 -12.26 0.37
CA VAL A 32 -8.13 -11.06 0.93
C VAL A 32 -9.62 -11.08 0.64
N SER A 33 -10.44 -10.56 1.56
CA SER A 33 -11.87 -10.38 1.29
C SER A 33 -12.09 -9.25 0.28
N LEU A 34 -13.25 -9.25 -0.38
CA LEU A 34 -13.61 -8.17 -1.31
C LEU A 34 -13.71 -6.82 -0.58
N GLU A 35 -14.24 -6.81 0.65
CA GLU A 35 -14.33 -5.61 1.47
C GLU A 35 -12.95 -5.03 1.81
N GLN A 36 -12.00 -5.88 2.21
CA GLN A 36 -10.62 -5.46 2.47
C GLN A 36 -9.93 -4.95 1.20
N PHE A 37 -10.18 -5.62 0.07
CA PHE A 37 -9.66 -5.19 -1.22
C PHE A 37 -10.12 -3.77 -1.57
N GLU A 38 -11.43 -3.50 -1.44
CA GLU A 38 -12.02 -2.19 -1.70
C GLU A 38 -11.49 -1.12 -0.74
N GLU A 39 -11.48 -1.42 0.57
CA GLU A 39 -10.98 -0.50 1.60
C GLU A 39 -9.52 -0.09 1.33
N PHE A 40 -8.64 -1.07 1.07
CA PHE A 40 -7.21 -0.82 0.87
C PHE A 40 -6.95 -0.02 -0.41
N ALA A 41 -7.68 -0.33 -1.48
CA ALA A 41 -7.57 0.40 -2.74
C ALA A 41 -8.04 1.86 -2.58
N ILE A 42 -9.18 2.08 -1.91
CA ILE A 42 -9.74 3.42 -1.68
C ILE A 42 -8.80 4.25 -0.80
N ASP A 43 -8.25 3.68 0.26
CA ASP A 43 -7.35 4.37 1.16
C ASP A 43 -6.08 4.85 0.47
N ARG A 44 -5.43 4.00 -0.33
CA ARG A 44 -4.26 4.41 -1.12
C ARG A 44 -4.63 5.45 -2.16
N LEU A 45 -5.80 5.34 -2.80
CA LEU A 45 -6.27 6.34 -3.76
C LEU A 45 -6.46 7.72 -3.11
N HIS A 46 -6.98 7.78 -1.87
CA HIS A 46 -7.06 9.04 -1.12
C HIS A 46 -5.68 9.65 -0.86
N VAL A 47 -4.69 8.83 -0.50
CA VAL A 47 -3.30 9.29 -0.32
C VAL A 47 -2.73 9.83 -1.64
N LEU A 48 -2.86 9.11 -2.75
CA LEU A 48 -2.34 9.57 -4.05
C LEU A 48 -2.99 10.86 -4.53
N LYS A 49 -4.30 11.04 -4.30
CA LYS A 49 -5.00 12.31 -4.57
C LYS A 49 -4.51 13.44 -3.66
N ALA A 50 -4.19 13.17 -2.40
CA ALA A 50 -3.60 14.17 -1.51
C ALA A 50 -2.19 14.58 -1.98
N VAL A 51 -1.39 13.62 -2.44
CA VAL A 51 -0.07 13.87 -3.06
C VAL A 51 -0.20 14.73 -4.33
N GLU A 52 -1.17 14.43 -5.19
CA GLU A 52 -1.46 15.24 -6.37
C GLU A 52 -1.80 16.70 -5.99
N ASN A 53 -2.69 16.88 -5.02
CA ASN A 53 -3.06 18.20 -4.51
C ASN A 53 -1.87 18.93 -3.86
N TYR A 54 -0.95 18.21 -3.22
CA TYR A 54 0.30 18.76 -2.69
C TYR A 54 1.24 19.22 -3.82
N ARG A 55 1.20 18.61 -5.00
CA ARG A 55 2.00 19.03 -6.17
C ARG A 55 1.42 20.24 -6.90
N LEU A 56 0.09 20.37 -7.00
CA LEU A 56 -0.59 21.44 -7.73
C LEU A 56 -0.54 22.79 -6.98
N ARG A 57 0.52 23.59 -7.22
CA ARG A 57 0.99 24.81 -6.49
C ARG A 57 -0.03 25.95 -6.23
N SER A 58 -1.14 25.69 -5.55
CA SER A 58 -2.23 26.66 -5.33
C SER A 58 -2.33 27.22 -3.90
N VAL A 59 -1.77 26.54 -2.89
CA VAL A 59 -1.92 26.89 -1.46
C VAL A 59 -0.55 27.12 -0.79
N GLN A 60 -0.50 27.84 0.34
CA GLN A 60 0.74 28.05 1.12
C GLN A 60 1.36 26.72 1.59
N MET A 61 2.67 26.54 1.39
CA MET A 61 3.43 25.28 1.64
C MET A 61 3.14 24.61 2.99
N LYS A 62 3.10 25.37 4.09
CA LYS A 62 2.95 24.82 5.46
C LYS A 62 1.60 24.13 5.71
N ASP A 63 0.51 24.62 5.13
CA ASP A 63 -0.81 24.01 5.30
C ASP A 63 -0.96 22.71 4.48
N ARG A 64 -0.14 22.55 3.43
CA ARG A 64 -0.20 21.39 2.52
C ARG A 64 0.49 20.17 3.11
N GLU A 65 1.66 20.36 3.70
CA GLU A 65 2.41 19.29 4.38
C GLU A 65 1.58 18.70 5.53
N GLY A 66 1.00 19.57 6.38
CA GLY A 66 0.15 19.12 7.47
C GLY A 66 -1.12 18.40 7.01
N LYS A 67 -1.71 18.78 5.87
CA LYS A 67 -2.85 18.06 5.27
C LYS A 67 -2.43 16.70 4.72
N LEU A 68 -1.32 16.64 4.00
CA LEU A 68 -0.77 15.40 3.46
C LEU A 68 -0.43 14.41 4.58
N GLU A 69 0.27 14.87 5.62
CA GLU A 69 0.64 14.06 6.78
C GLU A 69 -0.59 13.54 7.53
N LYS A 70 -1.63 14.39 7.69
CA LYS A 70 -2.92 13.95 8.28
C LYS A 70 -3.60 12.87 7.45
N THR A 71 -3.64 13.02 6.12
CA THR A 71 -4.24 12.02 5.23
C THR A 71 -3.43 10.71 5.27
N LEU A 72 -2.11 10.81 5.24
CA LEU A 72 -1.22 9.65 5.31
C LEU A 72 -1.40 8.89 6.62
N ASN A 73 -1.35 9.58 7.76
CA ASN A 73 -1.58 8.98 9.08
C ASN A 73 -3.00 8.42 9.27
N LYS A 74 -3.99 8.93 8.53
CA LYS A 74 -5.37 8.45 8.60
C LYS A 74 -5.60 7.18 7.78
N HIS A 75 -5.08 7.15 6.56
CA HIS A 75 -5.41 6.11 5.57
C HIS A 75 -4.34 5.02 5.46
N MET A 76 -3.05 5.38 5.58
CA MET A 76 -1.92 4.44 5.58
C MET A 76 -0.88 4.84 6.64
N PRO A 77 -1.18 4.66 7.93
CA PRO A 77 -0.21 4.89 8.98
C PRO A 77 0.91 3.85 8.89
N LEU A 78 2.06 4.17 8.30
CA LEU A 78 3.24 3.31 8.34
C LEU A 78 3.90 3.39 9.73
N ARG A 79 3.32 2.73 10.72
CA ARG A 79 3.79 2.82 12.11
C ARG A 79 5.10 2.05 12.27
N ALA A 80 6.05 2.67 12.97
CA ALA A 80 7.28 1.99 13.36
C ALA A 80 6.98 0.77 14.24
N ALA A 81 7.64 -0.34 13.93
CA ALA A 81 7.56 -1.57 14.71
C ALA A 81 8.17 -1.37 16.11
N ALA A 82 7.35 -0.96 17.07
CA ALA A 82 7.70 -1.02 18.49
C ALA A 82 7.42 -2.45 19.02
N PRO A 83 8.17 -2.97 20.01
CA PRO A 83 8.00 -4.34 20.51
C PRO A 83 6.57 -4.70 20.97
N MET A 84 5.78 -3.68 21.33
CA MET A 84 4.39 -3.81 21.78
C MET A 84 3.35 -3.62 20.66
N ARG A 85 3.79 -3.30 19.44
CA ARG A 85 2.95 -2.96 18.27
C ARG A 85 3.28 -3.74 17.00
N THR A 86 4.05 -4.82 17.14
CA THR A 86 4.55 -5.61 16.01
C THR A 86 3.43 -6.09 15.08
N GLY A 87 2.30 -6.54 15.63
CA GLY A 87 1.14 -6.95 14.81
C GLY A 87 0.49 -5.80 14.03
N GLN A 88 0.37 -4.61 14.63
CA GLN A 88 -0.17 -3.44 13.92
C GLN A 88 0.77 -2.98 12.80
N ALA A 89 2.07 -3.02 13.03
CA ALA A 89 3.06 -2.67 12.00
C ALA A 89 3.11 -3.69 10.86
N GLU A 90 2.86 -4.98 11.15
CA GLU A 90 2.69 -6.03 10.13
C GLU A 90 1.44 -5.75 9.27
N ASP A 91 0.32 -5.43 9.89
CA ASP A 91 -0.93 -5.10 9.19
C ASP A 91 -0.78 -3.84 8.33
N ASP A 92 -0.14 -2.79 8.85
CA ASP A 92 0.12 -1.54 8.13
C ASP A 92 1.02 -1.79 6.90
N THR A 93 2.04 -2.66 7.04
CA THR A 93 2.92 -3.05 5.93
C THR A 93 2.18 -3.89 4.89
N ALA A 94 1.35 -4.83 5.34
CA ALA A 94 0.53 -5.66 4.45
C ALA A 94 -0.46 -4.79 3.65
N LYS A 95 -1.11 -3.84 4.33
CA LYS A 95 -2.02 -2.87 3.70
C LYS A 95 -1.30 -2.03 2.64
N ASP A 96 -0.10 -1.53 2.93
CA ASP A 96 0.70 -0.77 1.96
C ASP A 96 1.03 -1.61 0.71
N VAL A 97 1.57 -2.81 0.89
CA VAL A 97 1.93 -3.67 -0.24
C VAL A 97 0.70 -4.05 -1.07
N LEU A 98 -0.37 -4.52 -0.42
CA LEU A 98 -1.58 -4.98 -1.11
C LEU A 98 -2.25 -3.85 -1.89
N SER A 99 -2.46 -2.69 -1.24
CA SER A 99 -3.09 -1.53 -1.87
C SER A 99 -2.32 -1.06 -3.12
N HIS A 100 -0.98 -1.15 -3.12
CA HIS A 100 -0.17 -0.83 -4.29
C HIS A 100 -0.50 -1.75 -5.49
N PHE A 101 -0.54 -3.07 -5.26
CA PHE A 101 -0.87 -4.02 -6.32
C PHE A 101 -2.33 -3.94 -6.79
N PHE A 102 -3.25 -3.60 -5.88
CA PHE A 102 -4.65 -3.38 -6.24
C PHE A 102 -4.81 -2.19 -7.19
N LEU A 103 -4.14 -1.08 -6.90
CA LEU A 103 -4.16 0.08 -7.80
C LEU A 103 -3.44 -0.19 -9.13
N ARG A 104 -2.38 -1.01 -9.15
CA ARG A 104 -1.76 -1.44 -10.43
C ARG A 104 -2.78 -2.12 -11.35
N MET A 105 -3.69 -2.95 -10.82
CA MET A 105 -4.74 -3.60 -11.60
C MET A 105 -5.77 -2.60 -12.15
N ALA A 106 -6.13 -1.58 -11.37
CA ALA A 106 -7.09 -0.57 -11.80
C ALA A 106 -6.50 0.42 -12.82
N PHE A 107 -5.26 0.87 -12.61
CA PHE A 107 -4.64 1.95 -13.38
C PHE A 107 -3.83 1.48 -14.60
N CYS A 108 -3.76 0.17 -14.89
CA CYS A 108 -3.03 -0.35 -16.05
C CYS A 108 -3.75 -0.14 -17.40
N GLN A 109 -5.03 0.23 -17.37
CA GLN A 109 -5.92 0.22 -18.54
C GLN A 109 -5.53 1.21 -19.65
N THR A 110 -5.10 2.42 -19.28
CA THR A 110 -4.71 3.47 -20.23
C THR A 110 -3.32 4.00 -19.90
N GLU A 111 -2.64 4.59 -20.87
CA GLU A 111 -1.33 5.21 -20.62
C GLU A 111 -1.43 6.42 -19.69
N GLU A 112 -2.50 7.20 -19.81
CA GLU A 112 -2.75 8.35 -18.93
C GLU A 112 -2.89 7.95 -17.47
N LEU A 113 -3.69 6.90 -17.19
CA LEU A 113 -3.86 6.37 -15.84
C LEU A 113 -2.54 5.82 -15.28
N ARG A 114 -1.77 5.09 -16.10
CA ARG A 114 -0.44 4.58 -15.72
C ARG A 114 0.51 5.72 -15.36
N ARG A 115 0.60 6.76 -16.19
CA ARG A 115 1.45 7.92 -15.96
C ARG A 115 1.04 8.67 -14.69
N TRP A 116 -0.27 8.86 -14.48
CA TRP A 116 -0.78 9.48 -13.27
C TRP A 116 -0.38 8.70 -12.02
N PHE A 117 -0.65 7.39 -12.00
CA PHE A 117 -0.33 6.50 -10.88
C PHE A 117 1.17 6.53 -10.55
N LEU A 118 2.03 6.32 -11.55
CA LEU A 118 3.49 6.33 -11.37
C LEU A 118 4.02 7.67 -10.85
N THR A 119 3.43 8.79 -11.30
CA THR A 119 3.83 10.13 -10.86
C THR A 119 3.54 10.35 -9.38
N GLN A 120 2.33 9.99 -8.93
CA GLN A 120 1.96 10.18 -7.52
C GLN A 120 2.71 9.19 -6.63
N GLU A 121 2.84 7.93 -7.04
CA GLU A 121 3.64 6.92 -6.32
C GLU A 121 5.09 7.35 -6.16
N ASN A 122 5.74 7.81 -7.24
CA ASN A 122 7.13 8.27 -7.15
C ASN A 122 7.29 9.46 -6.21
N THR A 123 6.29 10.33 -6.13
CA THR A 123 6.29 11.47 -5.21
C THR A 123 6.06 11.01 -3.78
N LEU A 124 5.18 10.02 -3.54
CA LEU A 124 4.94 9.44 -2.22
C LEU A 124 6.18 8.75 -1.64
N PHE A 125 7.02 8.16 -2.50
CA PHE A 125 8.29 7.52 -2.13
C PHE A 125 9.43 8.48 -1.77
N ARG A 126 9.33 9.76 -2.15
CA ARG A 126 10.38 10.76 -1.96
C ARG A 126 10.17 11.53 -0.67
#